data_AF-A0A5C5TV21-F1
#
_entry.id   AF-A0A5C5TV21-F1
#
_cell.length_a   1.000
_cell.length_b   1.000
_cell.length_c   1.000
_cell.angle_alpha   90.00
_cell.angle_beta   90.00
_cell.angle_gamma   90.00
#
_symmetry.space_group_name_H-M   'P 1'
#
loop_
_entity.id
_entity.type
_entity.pdbx_description
1 polymer ?
#
loop_
_entity_poly.entity_id
_entity_poly.type
_entity_poly.pdbx_seq_one_letter_code
_entity_poly.pdbx_strand_id
1 'polypeptide(L)'
;MTLLEVIDSAVKIGLGALIAGISALLLSHSQHRRDLDKAKVEREFEILKDVAEQTERFTQAALRYWSLASDAHRLKRHSKSLSDRKEMDLAESKRALFDIFHELTSSEAKLLLLGKRDAQIAVRTYGDMVSAFRRSAVSEAQLMTDAEIDTWRENILKTRERLLHELHACYKRLGP
;
A
#
# COMPACT_ATOMS: atom_id res chain seq x y z
N MET A 1 -36.24 58.19 -28.49
CA MET A 1 -36.02 56.73 -28.67
C MET A 1 -37.31 56.12 -29.12
N THR A 2 -37.28 55.39 -30.22
CA THR A 2 -38.48 54.70 -30.73
C THR A 2 -38.67 53.38 -29.98
N LEU A 3 -39.92 52.93 -29.78
CA LEU A 3 -40.25 51.66 -29.12
C LEU A 3 -39.49 50.46 -29.73
N LEU A 4 -39.24 50.52 -31.04
CA LEU A 4 -38.50 49.50 -31.80
C LEU A 4 -37.03 49.38 -31.38
N GLU A 5 -36.35 50.49 -31.08
CA GLU A 5 -34.93 50.47 -30.65
C GLU A 5 -34.76 49.86 -29.24
N VAL A 6 -35.74 50.08 -28.37
CA VAL A 6 -35.75 49.52 -27.01
C VAL A 6 -35.96 48.00 -27.07
N ILE A 7 -36.85 47.53 -27.95
CA ILE A 7 -37.11 46.10 -28.15
C ILE A 7 -35.87 45.39 -28.74
N ASP A 8 -35.22 45.97 -29.76
CA ASP A 8 -34.00 45.40 -30.34
C ASP A 8 -32.86 45.30 -29.32
N SER A 9 -32.68 46.33 -28.49
CA SER A 9 -31.69 46.31 -27.40
C SER A 9 -32.01 45.26 -26.34
N ALA A 10 -33.27 45.13 -25.94
CA ALA A 10 -33.71 44.14 -24.97
C ALA A 10 -33.50 42.69 -25.48
N VAL A 11 -33.79 42.42 -26.75
CA VAL A 11 -33.57 41.11 -27.38
C VAL A 11 -32.08 40.75 -27.42
N LYS A 12 -31.21 41.71 -27.78
CA LYS A 12 -29.75 41.49 -27.79
C LYS A 12 -29.20 41.18 -26.40
N ILE A 13 -29.64 41.93 -25.39
CA ILE A 13 -29.23 41.71 -24.00
C ILE A 13 -29.76 40.36 -23.49
N GLY A 14 -31.03 40.04 -23.76
CA GLY A 14 -31.64 38.77 -23.36
C GLY A 14 -30.97 37.56 -24.01
N LEU A 15 -30.62 37.66 -25.30
CA LEU A 15 -29.90 36.60 -26.01
C LEU A 15 -28.48 36.41 -25.45
N GLY A 16 -27.76 37.50 -25.15
CA GLY A 16 -26.46 37.43 -24.50
C GLY A 16 -26.51 36.76 -23.12
N ALA A 17 -27.51 37.14 -22.31
CA ALA A 17 -27.75 36.52 -21.00
C ALA A 17 -28.12 35.03 -21.10
N LEU A 18 -28.92 34.65 -22.11
CA LEU A 18 -29.28 33.25 -22.36
C LEU A 18 -28.07 32.41 -22.75
N ILE A 19 -27.25 32.89 -23.69
CA ILE A 19 -26.01 32.21 -24.12
C ILE A 19 -25.04 32.07 -22.95
N ALA A 20 -24.87 33.13 -22.15
CA ALA A 20 -24.02 33.11 -20.97
C ALA A 20 -24.52 32.10 -19.91
N GLY A 21 -25.83 32.07 -19.65
CA GLY A 21 -26.45 31.13 -18.73
C GLY A 21 -26.25 29.67 -19.15
N ILE A 22 -26.52 29.34 -20.43
CA ILE A 22 -26.31 27.98 -20.96
C ILE A 22 -24.83 27.59 -20.89
N SER A 23 -23.93 28.51 -21.26
CA SER A 23 -22.48 28.26 -21.22
C SER A 23 -21.99 28.01 -19.80
N ALA A 24 -22.47 28.79 -18.83
CA ALA A 24 -22.15 28.63 -17.42
C ALA A 24 -22.65 27.27 -16.86
N LEU A 25 -23.86 26.85 -17.23
CA LEU A 25 -24.40 25.54 -16.82
C LEU A 25 -23.57 24.37 -17.37
N LEU A 26 -23.21 24.42 -18.66
CA LEU A 26 -22.38 23.39 -19.29
C LEU A 26 -20.99 23.33 -18.67
N LEU A 27 -20.37 24.51 -18.43
CA LEU A 27 -19.07 24.60 -17.79
C LEU A 27 -19.10 24.07 -16.36
N SER A 28 -20.10 24.45 -15.57
CA SER A 28 -20.26 24.00 -14.18
C SER A 28 -20.44 22.48 -14.10
N HIS A 29 -21.27 21.90 -14.98
CA HIS A 29 -21.46 20.45 -15.02
C HIS A 29 -20.18 19.70 -15.44
N SER A 30 -19.42 20.26 -16.40
CA SER A 30 -18.11 19.72 -16.80
C SER A 30 -17.08 19.81 -15.67
N GLN A 31 -17.00 20.93 -14.97
CA GLN A 31 -16.12 21.13 -13.82
C GLN A 31 -16.44 20.15 -12.71
N HIS A 32 -17.71 19.99 -12.34
CA HIS A 32 -18.11 19.07 -11.27
C HIS A 32 -17.70 17.62 -11.56
N ARG A 33 -17.86 17.16 -12.80
CA ARG A 33 -17.37 15.82 -13.20
C ARG A 33 -15.86 15.69 -13.08
N ARG A 34 -15.11 16.69 -13.54
CA ARG A 34 -13.64 16.70 -13.43
C ARG A 34 -13.18 16.69 -11.98
N ASP A 35 -13.90 17.38 -11.10
CA ASP A 35 -13.57 17.41 -9.67
C ASP A 35 -13.86 16.06 -8.99
N LEU A 36 -14.93 15.38 -9.38
CA LEU A 36 -15.21 14.00 -8.93
C LEU A 36 -14.12 13.01 -9.40
N ASP A 37 -13.69 13.12 -10.66
CA ASP A 37 -12.62 12.27 -11.21
C ASP A 37 -11.29 12.52 -10.50
N LYS A 38 -10.92 13.79 -10.27
CA LYS A 38 -9.74 14.15 -9.48
C LYS A 38 -9.81 13.60 -8.07
N ALA A 39 -10.94 13.76 -7.39
CA ALA A 39 -11.12 13.25 -6.03
C ALA A 39 -10.99 11.73 -5.96
N LYS A 40 -11.46 11.01 -6.99
CA LYS A 40 -11.29 9.56 -7.09
C LYS A 40 -9.82 9.18 -7.26
N VAL A 41 -9.10 9.82 -8.18
CA VAL A 41 -7.67 9.57 -8.42
C VAL A 41 -6.86 9.86 -7.15
N GLU A 42 -7.11 10.98 -6.50
CA GLU A 42 -6.47 11.35 -5.24
C GLU A 42 -6.68 10.29 -4.15
N ARG A 43 -7.93 9.81 -4.01
CA ARG A 43 -8.26 8.75 -3.06
C ARG A 43 -7.55 7.44 -3.38
N GLU A 44 -7.43 7.08 -4.67
CA GLU A 44 -6.66 5.89 -5.07
C GLU A 44 -5.17 6.05 -4.75
N PHE A 45 -4.58 7.23 -4.96
CA PHE A 45 -3.21 7.54 -4.57
C PHE A 45 -2.97 7.40 -3.07
N GLU A 46 -3.83 7.99 -2.24
CA GLU A 46 -3.71 7.90 -0.78
C GLU A 46 -3.79 6.46 -0.28
N ILE A 47 -4.67 5.65 -0.85
CA ILE A 47 -4.77 4.22 -0.50
C ILE A 47 -3.48 3.47 -0.89
N LEU A 48 -2.93 3.72 -2.09
CA LEU A 48 -1.68 3.07 -2.52
C LEU A 48 -0.49 3.46 -1.64
N LYS A 49 -0.43 4.74 -1.23
CA LYS A 49 0.59 5.23 -0.30
C LYS A 49 0.47 4.55 1.06
N ASP A 50 -0.73 4.48 1.63
CA ASP A 50 -0.96 3.81 2.90
C ASP A 50 -0.61 2.31 2.84
N VAL A 51 -0.92 1.63 1.73
CA VAL A 51 -0.47 0.24 1.49
C VAL A 51 1.06 0.12 1.47
N ALA A 52 1.75 1.05 0.82
CA ALA A 52 3.21 1.06 0.78
C ALA A 52 3.81 1.28 2.18
N GLU A 53 3.23 2.21 2.97
CA GLU A 53 3.66 2.48 4.34
C GLU A 53 3.42 1.27 5.27
N GLN A 54 2.24 0.64 5.19
CA GLN A 54 1.90 -0.59 5.92
C GLN A 54 2.87 -1.73 5.58
N THR A 55 3.19 -1.87 4.29
CA THR A 55 4.18 -2.86 3.82
C THR A 55 5.56 -2.61 4.43
N GLU A 56 5.98 -1.35 4.52
CA GLU A 56 7.30 -0.99 5.06
C GLU A 56 7.39 -1.27 6.56
N ARG A 57 6.38 -0.86 7.34
CA ARG A 57 6.34 -1.15 8.78
C ARG A 57 6.35 -2.66 9.06
N PHE A 58 5.58 -3.43 8.30
CA PHE A 58 5.60 -4.88 8.37
C PHE A 58 6.99 -5.45 8.02
N THR A 59 7.63 -4.93 6.96
CA THR A 59 8.99 -5.33 6.56
C THR A 59 9.99 -5.11 7.68
N GLN A 60 9.95 -3.95 8.33
CA GLN A 60 10.85 -3.62 9.42
C GLN A 60 10.70 -4.61 10.59
N ALA A 61 9.47 -4.95 10.97
CA ALA A 61 9.20 -5.96 12.00
C ALA A 61 9.69 -7.35 11.57
N ALA A 62 9.47 -7.74 10.31
CA ALA A 62 9.90 -9.02 9.77
C ALA A 62 11.43 -9.16 9.77
N LEU A 63 12.15 -8.12 9.34
CA LEU A 63 13.62 -8.12 9.31
C LEU A 63 14.25 -8.04 10.71
N ARG A 64 13.62 -7.32 11.65
CA ARG A 64 14.04 -7.32 13.06
C ARG A 64 13.94 -8.73 13.65
N TYR A 65 12.80 -9.39 13.45
CA TYR A 65 12.62 -10.77 13.90
C TYR A 65 13.58 -11.73 13.19
N TRP A 66 13.80 -11.57 11.88
CA TRP A 66 14.79 -12.35 11.12
C TRP A 66 16.19 -12.27 11.74
N SER A 67 16.66 -11.06 12.04
CA SER A 67 18.00 -10.83 12.61
C SER A 67 18.17 -11.50 13.98
N LEU A 68 17.15 -11.41 14.84
CA LEU A 68 17.22 -12.00 16.18
C LEU A 68 17.08 -13.52 16.14
N ALA A 69 16.20 -14.03 15.27
CA ALA A 69 16.05 -15.46 15.05
C ALA A 69 17.32 -16.08 14.45
N SER A 70 17.96 -15.42 13.48
CA SER A 70 19.21 -15.90 12.90
C SER A 70 20.32 -16.02 13.94
N ASP A 71 20.45 -15.01 14.81
CA ASP A 71 21.43 -15.03 15.90
C ASP A 71 21.14 -16.17 16.89
N ALA A 72 19.87 -16.40 17.20
CA ALA A 72 19.45 -17.50 18.07
C ALA A 72 19.81 -18.87 17.50
N HIS A 73 19.52 -19.09 16.21
CA HIS A 73 19.88 -20.33 15.51
C HIS A 73 21.40 -20.53 15.47
N ARG A 74 22.17 -19.47 15.16
CA ARG A 74 23.65 -19.50 15.17
C ARG A 74 24.21 -19.89 16.54
N LEU A 75 23.73 -19.28 17.61
CA LEU A 75 24.17 -19.58 18.97
C LEU A 75 23.85 -21.03 19.37
N LYS A 76 22.63 -21.49 19.10
CA LYS A 76 22.21 -22.87 19.39
C LYS A 76 23.08 -23.89 18.64
N ARG A 77 23.44 -23.66 17.37
CA ARG A 77 24.37 -24.54 16.62
C ARG A 77 25.75 -24.63 17.27
N HIS A 78 26.22 -23.56 17.92
CA HIS A 78 27.47 -23.55 18.66
C HIS A 78 27.32 -23.99 20.14
N SER A 79 26.19 -24.62 20.49
CA SER A 79 25.88 -25.05 21.87
C SER A 79 25.96 -23.91 22.90
N LYS A 80 25.69 -22.67 22.46
CA LYS A 80 25.60 -21.49 23.32
C LYS A 80 24.14 -21.15 23.57
N SER A 81 23.81 -20.80 24.80
CA SER A 81 22.49 -20.25 25.13
C SER A 81 22.41 -18.77 24.77
N LEU A 82 21.19 -18.29 24.55
CA LEU A 82 20.93 -16.86 24.53
C LEU A 82 21.05 -16.32 25.97
N SER A 83 21.39 -15.05 26.12
CA SER A 83 21.20 -14.36 27.40
C SER A 83 19.72 -14.02 27.58
N ASP A 84 19.27 -13.89 28.83
CA ASP A 84 17.88 -13.54 29.18
C ASP A 84 17.38 -12.32 28.41
N ARG A 85 18.24 -11.30 28.25
CA ARG A 85 17.95 -10.11 27.46
C ARG A 85 17.67 -10.43 25.99
N LYS A 86 18.50 -11.26 25.36
CA LYS A 86 18.33 -11.63 23.95
C LYS A 86 17.10 -12.54 23.74
N GLU A 87 16.78 -13.39 24.70
CA GLU A 87 15.55 -14.18 24.68
C GLU A 87 14.31 -13.29 24.75
N MET A 88 14.33 -12.28 25.62
CA MET A 88 13.27 -11.28 25.72
C MET A 88 13.13 -10.48 24.43
N ASP A 89 14.23 -9.98 23.85
CA ASP A 89 14.23 -9.25 22.58
C ASP A 89 13.66 -10.10 21.42
N LEU A 90 14.02 -11.39 21.36
CA LEU A 90 13.49 -12.33 20.38
C LEU A 90 11.98 -12.56 20.58
N ALA A 91 11.54 -12.76 21.82
CA ALA A 91 10.12 -12.94 22.13
C ALA A 91 9.30 -11.69 21.80
N GLU A 92 9.83 -10.50 22.09
CA GLU A 92 9.21 -9.21 21.76
C GLU A 92 9.10 -9.02 20.25
N SER A 93 10.19 -9.23 19.49
CA SER A 93 10.15 -9.09 18.03
C SER A 93 9.19 -10.08 17.36
N LYS A 94 9.07 -11.31 17.90
CA LYS A 94 8.07 -12.29 17.45
C LYS A 94 6.64 -11.80 17.67
N ARG A 95 6.35 -11.21 18.83
CA ARG A 95 5.03 -10.63 19.14
C ARG A 95 4.74 -9.43 18.24
N ALA A 96 5.68 -8.50 18.12
CA ALA A 96 5.55 -7.33 17.27
C ALA A 96 5.26 -7.72 15.80
N LEU A 97 5.94 -8.74 15.27
CA LEU A 97 5.67 -9.26 13.93
C LEU A 97 4.27 -9.89 13.81
N PHE A 98 3.80 -10.59 14.83
CA PHE A 98 2.45 -11.15 14.84
C PHE A 98 1.39 -10.04 14.88
N ASP A 99 1.58 -9.05 15.76
CA ASP A 99 0.62 -7.96 15.96
C ASP A 99 0.47 -7.13 14.69
N ILE A 100 1.58 -6.77 14.03
CA ILE A 100 1.55 -5.94 12.82
C ILE A 100 1.07 -6.69 11.56
N PHE A 101 0.88 -8.02 11.62
CA PHE A 101 0.41 -8.80 10.47
C PHE A 101 -0.95 -8.32 9.95
N HIS A 102 -1.80 -7.76 10.82
CA HIS A 102 -3.09 -7.20 10.41
C HIS A 102 -2.96 -6.08 9.38
N GLU A 103 -1.83 -5.35 9.33
CA GLU A 103 -1.61 -4.27 8.37
C GLU A 103 -1.55 -4.81 6.94
N LEU A 104 -0.94 -5.98 6.72
CA LEU A 104 -0.95 -6.63 5.40
C LEU A 104 -2.35 -7.10 5.00
N THR A 105 -3.13 -7.64 5.94
CA THR A 105 -4.53 -8.05 5.65
C THR A 105 -5.40 -6.84 5.31
N SER A 106 -5.22 -5.72 6.01
CA SER A 106 -5.85 -4.43 5.69
C SER A 106 -5.44 -3.95 4.29
N SER A 107 -4.15 -3.98 3.98
CA SER A 107 -3.60 -3.60 2.68
C SER A 107 -4.17 -4.45 1.54
N GLU A 108 -4.26 -5.75 1.74
CA GLU A 108 -4.84 -6.69 0.79
C GLU A 108 -6.31 -6.36 0.49
N ALA A 109 -7.11 -6.10 1.53
CA ALA A 109 -8.52 -5.72 1.38
C ALA A 109 -8.68 -4.39 0.62
N LYS A 110 -7.85 -3.39 0.90
CA LYS A 110 -7.84 -2.11 0.18
C LYS A 110 -7.55 -2.28 -1.31
N LEU A 111 -6.53 -3.06 -1.65
CA LEU A 111 -6.17 -3.33 -3.04
C LEU A 111 -7.29 -4.11 -3.78
N LEU A 112 -7.96 -5.02 -3.08
CA LEU A 112 -9.11 -5.74 -3.61
C LEU A 112 -10.28 -4.79 -3.92
N LEU A 113 -10.59 -3.86 -3.00
CA LEU A 113 -11.63 -2.84 -3.20
C LEU A 113 -11.33 -1.91 -4.37
N LEU A 114 -10.05 -1.62 -4.63
CA LEU A 114 -9.60 -0.85 -5.78
C LEU A 114 -9.48 -1.66 -7.08
N GLY A 115 -9.78 -2.96 -7.06
CA GLY A 115 -9.66 -3.85 -8.21
C GLY A 115 -8.22 -4.11 -8.65
N LYS A 116 -7.21 -3.81 -7.83
CA LYS A 116 -5.78 -3.98 -8.16
C LYS A 116 -5.33 -5.41 -7.84
N ARG A 117 -5.82 -6.37 -8.62
CA ARG A 117 -5.67 -7.82 -8.34
C ARG A 117 -4.22 -8.29 -8.28
N ASP A 118 -3.35 -7.81 -9.16
CA ASP A 118 -1.94 -8.23 -9.19
C ASP A 118 -1.19 -7.76 -7.93
N ALA A 119 -1.39 -6.49 -7.55
CA ALA A 119 -0.85 -5.95 -6.30
C ALA A 119 -1.41 -6.69 -5.08
N GLN A 120 -2.70 -7.01 -5.08
CA GLN A 120 -3.36 -7.79 -4.02
C GLN A 120 -2.73 -9.19 -3.86
N ILE A 121 -2.48 -9.89 -4.96
CA ILE A 121 -1.79 -11.20 -4.95
C ILE A 121 -0.36 -11.05 -4.43
N ALA A 122 0.34 -9.99 -4.81
CA ALA A 122 1.71 -9.74 -4.37
C ALA A 122 1.78 -9.47 -2.85
N VAL A 123 0.83 -8.72 -2.28
CA VAL A 123 0.70 -8.53 -0.81
C VAL A 123 0.54 -9.87 -0.10
N ARG A 124 -0.39 -10.71 -0.57
CA ARG A 124 -0.63 -12.02 0.04
C ARG A 124 0.61 -12.90 -0.03
N THR A 125 1.25 -12.97 -1.19
CA THR A 125 2.48 -13.75 -1.41
C THR A 125 3.60 -13.32 -0.45
N TYR A 126 3.73 -12.01 -0.24
CA TYR A 126 4.69 -11.46 0.71
C TYR A 126 4.38 -11.86 2.16
N GLY A 127 3.11 -11.74 2.57
CA GLY A 127 2.66 -12.18 3.90
C GLY A 127 2.84 -13.69 4.14
N ASP A 128 2.59 -14.51 3.12
CA ASP A 128 2.77 -15.96 3.16
C ASP A 128 4.26 -16.34 3.29
N MET A 129 5.15 -15.64 2.57
CA MET A 129 6.60 -15.82 2.67
C MET A 129 7.10 -15.56 4.09
N VAL A 130 6.70 -14.43 4.69
CA VAL A 130 7.08 -14.09 6.07
C VAL A 130 6.44 -15.06 7.10
N SER A 131 5.22 -15.53 6.85
CA SER A 131 4.56 -16.54 7.69
C SER A 131 5.26 -17.90 7.62
N ALA A 132 5.74 -18.30 6.44
CA ALA A 132 6.54 -19.50 6.25
C ALA A 132 7.88 -19.38 6.99
N PHE A 133 8.57 -18.24 6.85
CA PHE A 133 9.78 -17.96 7.61
C PHE A 133 9.54 -18.06 9.13
N ARG A 134 8.49 -17.41 9.65
CA ARG A 134 8.17 -17.43 11.08
C ARG A 134 7.98 -18.84 11.61
N ARG A 135 7.30 -19.71 10.86
CA ARG A 135 7.10 -21.12 11.24
C ARG A 135 8.42 -21.88 11.26
N SER A 136 9.27 -21.69 10.25
CA SER A 136 10.61 -22.28 10.18
C SER A 136 11.50 -21.84 11.35
N ALA A 137 11.52 -20.53 11.63
CA ALA A 137 12.37 -19.94 12.66
C ALA A 137 12.03 -20.39 14.09
N VAL A 138 10.78 -20.77 14.37
CA VAL A 138 10.34 -21.29 15.69
C VAL A 138 10.75 -22.75 15.91
N SER A 139 11.05 -23.50 14.86
CA SER A 139 11.39 -24.91 14.99
C SER A 139 12.69 -25.10 15.75
N GLU A 140 12.63 -25.79 16.89
CA GLU A 140 13.83 -26.17 17.65
C GLU A 140 14.38 -27.53 17.23
N ALA A 141 13.58 -28.33 16.54
CA ALA A 141 13.97 -29.66 16.05
C ALA A 141 14.96 -29.59 14.87
N GLN A 142 14.97 -28.47 14.13
CA GLN A 142 15.84 -28.26 12.99
C GLN A 142 16.43 -26.85 13.06
N LEU A 143 17.70 -26.76 13.46
CA LEU A 143 18.44 -25.51 13.45
C LEU A 143 18.81 -25.13 12.01
N MET A 144 18.45 -23.92 11.60
CA MET A 144 18.74 -23.41 10.27
C MET A 144 20.24 -23.15 10.11
N THR A 145 20.79 -23.53 8.96
CA THR A 145 22.15 -23.19 8.51
C THR A 145 22.25 -21.71 8.09
N ASP A 146 23.46 -21.17 7.97
CA ASP A 146 23.63 -19.77 7.52
C ASP A 146 23.13 -19.57 6.09
N ALA A 147 23.36 -20.55 5.21
CA ALA A 147 22.83 -20.55 3.85
C ALA A 147 21.30 -20.52 3.84
N GLU A 148 20.63 -21.30 4.70
CA GLU A 148 19.17 -21.26 4.83
C GLU A 148 18.68 -19.91 5.37
N ILE A 149 19.33 -19.36 6.40
CA ILE A 149 19.03 -18.03 6.96
C ILE A 149 19.10 -16.95 5.88
N ASP A 150 20.16 -16.95 5.07
CA ASP A 150 20.35 -15.99 3.98
C ASP A 150 19.31 -16.19 2.88
N THR A 151 19.01 -17.44 2.52
CA THR A 151 17.95 -17.78 1.56
C THR A 151 16.58 -17.22 1.99
N TRP A 152 16.23 -17.32 3.27
CA TRP A 152 15.00 -16.72 3.78
C TRP A 152 14.99 -15.20 3.64
N ARG A 153 16.10 -14.54 3.96
CA ARG A 153 16.21 -13.09 3.79
C ARG A 153 16.02 -12.68 2.34
N GLU A 154 16.71 -13.35 1.42
CA GLU A 154 16.60 -13.09 -0.01
C GLU A 154 15.17 -13.25 -0.50
N ASN A 155 14.49 -14.32 -0.09
CA ASN A 155 13.11 -14.58 -0.47
C ASN A 155 12.12 -13.53 0.09
N ILE A 156 12.31 -13.08 1.34
CA ILE A 156 11.52 -12.00 1.94
C ILE A 156 11.72 -10.70 1.15
N LEU A 157 12.96 -10.36 0.82
CA LEU A 157 13.26 -9.12 0.08
C LEU A 157 12.76 -9.17 -1.36
N LYS A 158 12.89 -10.32 -2.04
CA LYS A 158 12.41 -10.52 -3.41
C LYS A 158 10.89 -10.45 -3.52
N THR A 159 10.18 -11.03 -2.56
CA THR A 159 8.71 -10.95 -2.52
C THR A 159 8.22 -9.53 -2.19
N ARG A 160 8.93 -8.80 -1.29
CA ARG A 160 8.69 -7.37 -1.07
C ARG A 160 8.93 -6.54 -2.33
N GLU A 161 10.04 -6.76 -3.03
CA GLU A 161 10.36 -6.06 -4.27
C GLU A 161 9.27 -6.26 -5.32
N ARG A 162 8.79 -7.50 -5.48
CA ARG A 162 7.67 -7.82 -6.37
C ARG A 162 6.40 -7.04 -6.00
N LEU A 163 6.07 -6.96 -4.71
CA LEU A 163 4.95 -6.16 -4.23
C LEU A 163 5.11 -4.67 -4.58
N LEU A 164 6.26 -4.08 -4.25
CA LEU A 164 6.52 -2.66 -4.56
C LEU A 164 6.48 -2.38 -6.05
N HIS A 165 6.91 -3.32 -6.89
CA HIS A 165 6.79 -3.24 -8.34
C HIS A 165 5.33 -3.16 -8.79
N GLU A 166 4.45 -4.01 -8.26
CA GLU A 166 3.02 -3.97 -8.60
C GLU A 166 2.32 -2.70 -8.08
N LEU A 167 2.70 -2.21 -6.89
CA LEU A 167 2.21 -0.92 -6.39
C LEU A 167 2.67 0.24 -7.27
N HIS A 168 3.92 0.23 -7.71
CA HIS A 168 4.44 1.21 -8.66
C HIS A 168 3.70 1.17 -10.00
N ALA A 169 3.41 -0.03 -10.52
CA ALA A 169 2.60 -0.20 -11.72
C ALA A 169 1.19 0.37 -11.55
N CYS A 170 0.57 0.21 -10.38
CA CYS A 170 -0.70 0.84 -10.05
C CYS A 170 -0.59 2.37 -10.03
N TYR A 171 0.46 2.90 -9.39
CA TYR A 171 0.73 4.34 -9.30
C TYR A 171 0.89 4.97 -10.69
N LYS A 172 1.66 4.33 -11.59
CA LYS A 172 1.85 4.81 -12.97
C LYS A 172 0.57 4.85 -13.81
N ARG A 173 -0.47 4.09 -13.44
CA ARG A 173 -1.76 4.10 -14.15
C ARG A 173 -2.70 5.22 -13.67
N LEU A 174 -2.38 5.88 -12.54
CA LEU A 174 -3.23 6.92 -11.92
C LEU A 174 -2.83 8.36 -12.30
N GLY A 175 -1.54 8.60 -12.58
CA GLY A 175 -1.02 9.87 -13.12
C GLY A 175 -0.57 9.71 -14.57
N PRO A 176 -0.24 10.82 -15.28
CA PRO A 176 -0.09 10.85 -16.74
C PRO A 176 0.86 9.78 -17.33
#